data_AF-A0A139PL61-F1
#
_entry.id   AF-A0A139PL61-F1
#
_cell.length_a   1.000
_cell.length_b   1.000
_cell.length_c   1.000
_cell.angle_alpha   90.00
_cell.angle_beta   90.00
_cell.angle_gamma   90.00
#
_symmetry.space_group_name_H-M   'P 1'
#
loop_
_entity.id
_entity.type
_entity.pdbx_description
1 polymer ?
#
loop_
_entity_poly.entity_id
_entity_poly.type
_entity_poly.pdbx_seq_one_letter_code
_entity_poly.pdbx_strand_id
1 'polypeptide(L)'
;MKKSKLLTLGLLAGAGLLLSINQAQAADTWVKNGADWNLSQDGSLAKNKWVQNAGSWYHFDSTGKMQTGWLKDGDTWYSLADSGAMRTGWYKEGSTWYSLADSGAMRTGWYKEGSTWYYLKDSGAMATGWATANGKWSYFEKSGAMVADRAVPASDGEKFMSLVRMAI
;
A
#
# COMPACT_ATOMS: atom_id res chain seq x y z
N MET A 1 5.08 -15.33 21.82
CA MET A 1 4.72 -16.71 22.22
C MET A 1 3.32 -16.71 22.82
N LYS A 2 2.27 -17.04 22.05
CA LYS A 2 0.94 -17.24 22.64
C LYS A 2 0.85 -18.69 23.11
N LYS A 3 0.75 -18.89 24.42
CA LYS A 3 0.67 -20.20 25.08
C LYS A 3 -0.75 -20.76 24.90
N SER A 4 -0.89 -21.90 24.24
CA SER A 4 -2.14 -22.68 24.26
C SER A 4 -2.21 -23.45 25.58
N LYS A 5 -3.33 -23.31 26.31
CA LYS A 5 -3.63 -24.16 27.47
C LYS A 5 -4.52 -25.31 27.00
N LEU A 6 -4.06 -26.52 27.25
CA LEU A 6 -4.80 -27.77 27.08
C LEU A 6 -5.79 -27.91 28.26
N LEU A 7 -7.04 -28.29 28.01
CA LEU A 7 -8.01 -28.63 29.07
C LEU A 7 -8.66 -29.98 28.80
N THR A 8 -8.57 -30.84 29.82
CA THR A 8 -8.96 -32.24 29.87
C THR A 8 -10.48 -32.39 30.00
N LEU A 9 -11.06 -33.36 29.27
CA LEU A 9 -12.49 -33.69 29.26
C LEU A 9 -12.96 -34.36 30.56
N GLY A 10 -14.13 -33.96 31.06
CA GLY A 10 -14.93 -34.73 32.01
C GLY A 10 -16.42 -34.62 31.65
N LEU A 11 -17.05 -35.74 31.26
CA LEU A 11 -18.50 -35.86 31.04
C LEU A 11 -19.24 -35.85 32.39
N LEU A 12 -20.35 -35.13 32.49
CA LEU A 12 -21.47 -35.49 33.38
C LEU A 12 -22.80 -34.93 32.85
N ALA A 13 -23.82 -35.76 32.96
CA ALA A 13 -25.15 -35.62 32.39
C ALA A 13 -26.08 -34.68 33.20
N GLY A 14 -27.02 -34.02 32.51
CA GLY A 14 -28.22 -33.42 33.10
C GLY A 14 -28.23 -31.90 33.16
N ALA A 15 -29.31 -31.30 32.64
CA ALA A 15 -29.58 -29.86 32.46
C ALA A 15 -28.69 -29.19 31.40
N GLY A 16 -29.26 -28.95 30.22
CA GLY A 16 -28.59 -28.35 29.06
C GLY A 16 -28.18 -26.90 29.30
N LEU A 17 -27.09 -26.75 30.04
CA LEU A 17 -26.23 -25.57 30.11
C LEU A 17 -25.99 -25.10 28.68
N LEU A 18 -26.33 -23.84 28.37
CA LEU A 18 -25.89 -23.19 27.14
C LEU A 18 -24.36 -23.18 27.17
N LEU A 19 -23.77 -24.20 26.53
CA LEU A 19 -22.35 -24.27 26.22
C LEU A 19 -22.04 -22.99 25.49
N SER A 20 -21.35 -22.08 26.17
CA SER A 20 -20.67 -20.97 25.55
C SER A 20 -19.66 -21.61 24.60
N ILE A 21 -20.07 -21.86 23.36
CA ILE A 21 -19.17 -22.30 22.31
C ILE A 21 -18.23 -21.11 22.16
N ASN A 22 -17.08 -21.18 22.82
CA ASN A 22 -15.90 -20.50 22.35
C ASN A 22 -15.65 -21.07 20.97
N GLN A 23 -16.34 -20.55 19.96
CA GLN A 23 -16.00 -20.77 18.58
C GLN A 23 -14.58 -20.25 18.48
N ALA A 24 -13.61 -21.17 18.50
CA ALA A 24 -12.26 -20.82 18.12
C ALA A 24 -12.39 -20.34 16.69
N GLN A 25 -12.41 -19.01 16.50
CA GLN A 25 -12.44 -18.37 15.20
C GLN A 25 -11.46 -19.15 14.33
N ALA A 26 -11.98 -19.80 13.29
CA ALA A 26 -11.14 -20.65 12.47
C ALA A 26 -10.10 -19.73 11.86
N ALA A 27 -8.83 -20.02 12.11
CA ALA A 27 -7.77 -19.16 11.62
C ALA A 27 -7.94 -18.93 10.12
N ASP A 28 -7.78 -17.69 9.69
CA ASP A 28 -7.76 -17.32 8.28
C ASP A 28 -6.95 -18.35 7.47
N THR A 29 -7.59 -18.97 6.49
CA THR A 29 -6.98 -20.05 5.72
C THR A 29 -6.85 -19.62 4.27
N TRP A 30 -5.62 -19.54 3.78
CA TRP A 30 -5.34 -19.30 2.37
C TRP A 30 -5.73 -20.52 1.55
N VAL A 31 -6.53 -20.31 0.51
CA VAL A 31 -7.02 -21.36 -0.39
C VAL A 31 -6.53 -21.04 -1.80
N LYS A 32 -5.89 -22.01 -2.45
CA LYS A 32 -5.46 -21.90 -3.85
C LYS A 32 -6.49 -22.55 -4.76
N ASN A 33 -7.11 -21.75 -5.63
CA ASN A 33 -8.15 -22.18 -6.56
C ASN A 33 -7.65 -21.98 -8.00
N GLY A 34 -7.04 -23.03 -8.57
CA GLY A 34 -6.39 -22.94 -9.87
C GLY A 34 -5.18 -21.99 -9.84
N ALA A 35 -5.26 -20.89 -10.60
CA ALA A 35 -4.23 -19.85 -10.63
C ALA A 35 -4.40 -18.79 -9.53
N ASP A 36 -5.56 -18.77 -8.87
CA ASP A 36 -5.96 -17.69 -7.97
C ASP A 36 -5.81 -18.08 -6.50
N TRP A 37 -5.62 -17.06 -5.67
CA TRP A 37 -5.61 -17.19 -4.22
C TRP A 37 -6.86 -16.56 -3.63
N ASN A 38 -7.44 -17.20 -2.62
CA ASN A 38 -8.57 -16.70 -1.85
C ASN A 38 -8.25 -16.85 -0.36
N LEU A 39 -9.02 -16.19 0.49
CA LEU A 39 -8.90 -16.33 1.94
C LEU A 39 -10.24 -16.74 2.53
N SER A 40 -10.25 -17.88 3.23
CA SER A 40 -11.40 -18.34 4.00
C SER A 40 -11.32 -17.78 5.42
N GLN A 41 -12.37 -17.09 5.85
CA GLN A 41 -12.59 -16.62 7.22
C GLN A 41 -13.86 -17.27 7.75
N ASP A 42 -13.74 -18.05 8.83
CA ASP A 42 -14.86 -18.77 9.48
C ASP A 42 -15.72 -19.59 8.52
N GLY A 43 -15.08 -20.25 7.55
CA GLY A 43 -15.75 -21.13 6.58
C GLY A 43 -16.34 -20.42 5.36
N SER A 44 -16.16 -19.10 5.24
CA SER A 44 -16.62 -18.31 4.10
C SER A 44 -15.47 -17.54 3.44
N LEU A 45 -15.52 -17.33 2.12
CA LEU A 45 -14.50 -16.56 1.41
C LEU A 45 -14.64 -15.06 1.68
N ALA A 46 -13.52 -14.38 1.93
CA ALA A 46 -13.44 -12.93 1.90
C ALA A 46 -13.73 -12.41 0.48
N LYS A 47 -14.64 -11.43 0.37
CA LYS A 47 -15.10 -10.84 -0.90
C LYS A 47 -15.32 -9.35 -0.74
N ASN A 48 -14.99 -8.57 -1.77
CA ASN A 48 -15.13 -7.10 -1.83
C ASN A 48 -14.59 -6.39 -0.58
N LYS A 49 -13.42 -6.82 -0.08
CA LYS A 49 -12.91 -6.26 1.17
C LYS A 49 -11.41 -6.39 1.31
N TRP A 50 -10.87 -5.49 2.12
CA TRP A 50 -9.55 -5.60 2.70
C TRP A 50 -9.55 -6.59 3.87
N VAL A 51 -8.49 -7.38 3.96
CA VAL A 51 -8.21 -8.27 5.09
C VAL A 51 -6.76 -8.09 5.53
N GLN A 52 -6.55 -7.94 6.83
CA GLN A 52 -5.22 -8.01 7.42
C GLN A 52 -4.91 -9.45 7.81
N ASN A 53 -3.87 -10.02 7.25
CA ASN A 53 -3.40 -11.37 7.56
C ASN A 53 -1.88 -11.36 7.75
N ALA A 54 -1.41 -11.98 8.84
CA ALA A 54 0.02 -12.08 9.18
C ALA A 54 0.81 -10.75 9.13
N GLY A 55 0.15 -9.61 9.42
CA GLY A 55 0.78 -8.28 9.43
C GLY A 55 0.78 -7.53 8.09
N SER A 56 0.20 -8.11 7.03
CA SER A 56 0.02 -7.46 5.74
C SER A 56 -1.46 -7.31 5.39
N TRP A 57 -1.78 -6.29 4.59
CA TRP A 57 -3.12 -6.09 4.04
C TRP A 57 -3.24 -6.70 2.66
N TYR A 58 -4.39 -7.30 2.37
CA TYR A 58 -4.75 -7.93 1.10
C TYR A 58 -6.15 -7.49 0.71
N HIS A 59 -6.44 -7.38 -0.58
CA HIS A 59 -7.78 -7.08 -1.06
C HIS A 59 -8.33 -8.24 -1.89
N PHE A 60 -9.62 -8.55 -1.71
CA PHE A 60 -10.32 -9.60 -2.44
C PHE A 60 -11.48 -9.00 -3.24
N ASP A 61 -11.61 -9.43 -4.50
CA ASP A 61 -12.68 -8.97 -5.38
C ASP A 61 -14.04 -9.60 -5.05
N SER A 62 -15.05 -9.37 -5.90
CA SER A 62 -16.42 -9.86 -5.70
C SER A 62 -16.55 -11.38 -5.79
N THR A 63 -15.60 -12.05 -6.42
CA THR A 63 -15.53 -13.52 -6.49
C THR A 63 -14.74 -14.11 -5.32
N GLY A 64 -14.00 -13.27 -4.61
CA GLY A 64 -13.13 -13.64 -3.50
C GLY A 64 -11.71 -13.98 -3.93
N LYS A 65 -11.35 -13.61 -5.16
CA LYS A 65 -9.99 -13.70 -5.66
C LYS A 65 -9.16 -12.55 -5.09
N MET A 66 -7.98 -12.89 -4.61
CA MET A 66 -6.97 -11.95 -4.14
C MET A 66 -6.48 -11.10 -5.31
N GLN A 67 -6.48 -9.79 -5.12
CA GLN A 67 -5.99 -8.85 -6.12
C GLN A 67 -4.48 -8.61 -5.98
N THR A 68 -3.85 -8.28 -7.09
CA THR A 68 -2.44 -7.88 -7.21
C THR A 68 -2.33 -6.65 -8.11
N GLY A 69 -1.21 -5.94 -8.07
CA GLY A 69 -0.99 -4.72 -8.85
C GLY A 69 -1.80 -3.53 -8.36
N TRP A 70 -2.08 -2.58 -9.26
CA TRP A 70 -2.82 -1.37 -8.94
C TRP A 70 -4.30 -1.67 -8.68
N LEU A 71 -4.79 -1.16 -7.55
CA LEU A 71 -6.17 -1.28 -7.11
C LEU A 71 -6.73 0.11 -6.84
N LYS A 72 -7.87 0.44 -7.46
CA LYS A 72 -8.66 1.61 -7.07
C LYS A 72 -9.81 1.15 -6.17
N ASP A 73 -9.82 1.66 -4.94
CA ASP A 73 -10.89 1.43 -3.97
C ASP A 73 -11.49 2.79 -3.56
N GLY A 74 -12.76 2.98 -3.93
CA GLY A 74 -13.39 4.31 -3.97
C GLY A 74 -12.60 5.27 -4.87
N ASP A 75 -12.17 6.39 -4.29
CA ASP A 75 -11.35 7.40 -4.97
C ASP A 75 -9.84 7.25 -4.71
N THR A 76 -9.45 6.24 -3.94
CA THR A 76 -8.05 6.04 -3.53
C THR A 76 -7.39 4.92 -4.33
N TRP A 77 -6.17 5.17 -4.81
CA TRP A 77 -5.34 4.15 -5.42
C TRP A 77 -4.42 3.50 -4.39
N TYR A 78 -4.26 2.18 -4.52
CA TYR A 78 -3.37 1.33 -3.74
C TYR A 78 -2.55 0.46 -4.70
N SER A 79 -1.42 -0.05 -4.23
CA SER A 79 -0.60 -1.00 -4.99
C SER A 79 -0.37 -2.26 -4.17
N LEU A 80 -0.67 -3.41 -4.76
CA LEU A 80 -0.51 -4.74 -4.18
C LEU A 80 0.66 -5.44 -4.87
N ALA A 81 1.56 -6.03 -4.10
CA ALA A 81 2.65 -6.85 -4.64
C ALA A 81 2.10 -8.11 -5.36
N ASP A 82 2.96 -8.85 -6.05
CA ASP A 82 2.57 -10.11 -6.70
C ASP A 82 2.10 -11.17 -5.68
N SER A 83 2.55 -11.04 -4.43
CA SER A 83 2.05 -11.84 -3.29
C SER A 83 0.67 -11.40 -2.79
N GLY A 84 0.11 -10.32 -3.32
CA GLY A 84 -1.11 -9.65 -2.86
C GLY A 84 -0.93 -8.70 -1.68
N ALA A 85 0.25 -8.69 -1.06
CA ALA A 85 0.52 -7.81 0.08
C ALA A 85 0.52 -6.33 -0.35
N MET A 86 -0.24 -5.51 0.35
CA MET A 86 -0.30 -4.06 0.15
C MET A 86 1.06 -3.42 0.36
N ARG A 87 1.49 -2.62 -0.61
CA ARG A 87 2.73 -1.84 -0.54
C ARG A 87 2.49 -0.55 0.25
N THR A 88 3.51 -0.15 0.98
CA THR A 88 3.61 1.15 1.66
C THR A 88 4.97 1.77 1.35
N GLY A 89 5.08 3.09 1.49
CA GLY A 89 6.33 3.81 1.23
C GLY A 89 6.74 3.82 -0.24
N TRP A 90 8.03 4.05 -0.49
CA TRP A 90 8.58 4.09 -1.83
C TRP A 90 8.68 2.70 -2.46
N TYR A 91 8.25 2.57 -3.70
CA TYR A 91 8.54 1.39 -4.51
C TYR A 91 8.71 1.75 -5.97
N LYS A 92 9.39 0.86 -6.71
CA LYS A 92 9.66 1.03 -8.13
C LYS A 92 8.92 -0.04 -8.93
N GLU A 93 8.24 0.39 -9.98
CA GLU A 93 7.59 -0.46 -10.97
C GLU A 93 8.18 -0.15 -12.35
N GLY A 94 8.89 -1.12 -12.93
CA GLY A 94 9.71 -0.89 -14.12
C GLY A 94 10.76 0.21 -13.89
N SER A 95 10.66 1.30 -14.64
CA SER A 95 11.52 2.48 -14.51
C SER A 95 10.95 3.57 -13.60
N THR A 96 9.71 3.44 -13.14
CA THR A 96 8.98 4.53 -12.46
C THR A 96 8.93 4.30 -10.95
N TRP A 97 9.23 5.35 -10.18
CA TRP A 97 9.05 5.36 -8.73
C TRP A 97 7.67 5.88 -8.36
N TYR A 98 7.09 5.28 -7.33
CA TYR A 98 5.83 5.67 -6.69
C TYR A 98 6.04 5.70 -5.18
N SER A 99 5.18 6.44 -4.47
CA SER A 99 5.16 6.47 -3.01
C SER A 99 3.74 6.26 -2.51
N LEU A 100 3.58 5.33 -1.57
CA LEU A 100 2.33 5.08 -0.86
C LEU A 100 2.47 5.58 0.58
N ALA A 101 1.39 6.09 1.16
CA ALA A 101 1.32 6.36 2.59
C ALA A 101 1.36 5.05 3.40
N ASP A 102 1.49 5.15 4.72
CA ASP A 102 1.46 3.99 5.61
C ASP A 102 0.10 3.27 5.57
N SER A 103 -0.96 4.00 5.21
CA SER A 103 -2.29 3.43 4.90
C SER A 103 -2.37 2.70 3.56
N GLY A 104 -1.30 2.71 2.76
CA GLY A 104 -1.27 2.17 1.39
C GLY A 104 -1.81 3.12 0.31
N ALA A 105 -2.43 4.23 0.70
CA ALA A 105 -2.96 5.22 -0.23
C ALA A 105 -1.83 5.86 -1.06
N MET A 106 -1.99 5.88 -2.38
CA MET A 106 -1.04 6.48 -3.31
C MET A 106 -0.91 7.98 -3.07
N ARG A 107 0.33 8.45 -2.93
CA ARG A 107 0.64 9.87 -2.81
C ARG A 107 0.65 10.53 -4.19
N THR A 108 0.10 11.74 -4.24
CA THR A 108 0.24 12.68 -5.36
C THR A 108 0.65 14.04 -4.81
N GLY A 109 1.13 14.93 -5.67
CA GLY A 109 1.60 16.26 -5.31
C GLY A 109 2.93 16.26 -4.58
N TRP A 110 3.17 17.33 -3.81
CA TRP A 110 4.39 17.52 -3.03
C TRP A 110 4.45 16.57 -1.85
N TYR A 111 5.60 15.91 -1.69
CA TYR A 111 5.88 15.03 -0.56
C TYR A 111 7.25 15.36 0.01
N LYS A 112 7.32 15.54 1.33
CA LYS A 112 8.58 15.80 2.04
C LYS A 112 8.96 14.58 2.87
N GLU A 113 10.18 14.11 2.70
CA GLU A 113 10.76 13.04 3.49
C GLU A 113 12.07 13.53 4.10
N GLY A 114 12.10 13.67 5.43
CA GLY A 114 13.18 14.37 6.13
C GLY A 114 13.33 15.81 5.65
N SER A 115 14.51 16.16 5.13
CA SER A 115 14.80 17.46 4.54
C SER A 115 14.54 17.55 3.03
N THR A 116 14.21 16.44 2.38
CA THR A 116 14.15 16.34 0.92
C THR A 116 12.70 16.47 0.44
N TRP A 117 12.50 17.28 -0.60
CA TRP A 117 11.22 17.41 -1.28
C TRP A 117 11.17 16.56 -2.55
N TYR A 118 10.02 15.97 -2.80
CA TYR A 118 9.69 15.17 -3.98
C TYR A 118 8.36 15.65 -4.54
N TYR A 119 8.11 15.38 -5.82
CA TYR A 119 6.82 15.61 -6.43
C TYR A 119 6.33 14.33 -7.11
N LEU A 120 5.15 13.87 -6.73
CA LEU A 120 4.44 12.74 -7.32
C LEU A 120 3.38 13.33 -8.26
N LYS A 121 3.43 12.99 -9.55
CA LYS A 121 2.44 13.47 -10.52
C LYS A 121 1.05 12.92 -10.18
N ASP A 122 0.00 13.40 -10.87
CA ASP A 122 -1.36 12.91 -10.66
C ASP A 122 -1.50 11.39 -10.90
N SER A 123 -0.65 10.83 -11.76
CA SER A 123 -0.55 9.39 -11.98
C SER A 123 0.19 8.64 -10.87
N GLY A 124 0.61 9.31 -9.80
CA GLY A 124 1.47 8.78 -8.73
C GLY A 124 2.96 8.69 -9.08
N ALA A 125 3.32 8.85 -10.36
CA ALA A 125 4.69 8.69 -10.80
C ALA A 125 5.56 9.86 -10.31
N MET A 126 6.70 9.52 -9.68
CA MET A 126 7.68 10.48 -9.20
C MET A 126 8.28 11.30 -10.35
N ALA A 127 8.37 12.61 -10.16
CA ALA A 127 9.01 13.51 -11.10
C ALA A 127 10.54 13.38 -11.05
N THR A 128 11.17 13.51 -12.22
CA THR A 128 12.62 13.62 -12.41
C THR A 128 12.87 14.62 -13.52
N GLY A 129 13.99 15.35 -13.48
CA GLY A 129 14.29 16.43 -14.41
C GLY A 129 13.38 17.64 -14.17
N TRP A 130 13.17 18.43 -15.22
CA TRP A 130 12.22 19.54 -15.18
C TRP A 130 10.78 19.02 -15.16
N ALA A 131 10.00 19.48 -14.19
CA ALA A 131 8.57 19.20 -14.13
C ALA A 131 7.79 20.42 -13.60
N THR A 132 6.55 20.52 -14.05
CA THR A 132 5.59 21.51 -13.53
C THR A 132 4.92 20.93 -12.28
N ALA A 133 5.18 21.55 -11.14
CA ALA A 133 4.57 21.23 -9.86
C ALA A 133 3.68 22.40 -9.42
N ASN A 134 2.36 22.18 -9.35
CA ASN A 134 1.37 23.22 -9.05
C ASN A 134 1.53 24.50 -9.91
N GLY A 135 1.75 24.32 -11.22
CA GLY A 135 1.89 25.44 -12.17
C GLY A 135 3.25 26.16 -12.13
N LYS A 136 4.21 25.72 -11.31
CA LYS A 136 5.57 26.26 -11.26
C LYS A 136 6.58 25.23 -11.74
N TRP A 137 7.59 25.69 -12.46
CA TRP A 137 8.71 24.82 -12.85
C TRP A 137 9.60 24.52 -11.65
N SER A 138 9.95 23.24 -11.48
CA SER A 138 10.92 22.76 -10.51
C SER A 138 11.80 21.70 -11.16
N TYR A 139 13.03 21.58 -10.70
CA TYR A 139 13.96 20.56 -11.16
C TYR A 139 14.16 19.50 -10.09
N PHE A 140 14.07 18.25 -10.50
CA PHE A 140 14.24 17.08 -9.65
C PHE A 140 15.43 16.25 -10.15
N GLU A 141 16.29 15.81 -9.25
CA GLU A 141 17.37 14.88 -9.60
C GLU A 141 16.81 13.53 -10.07
N LYS A 142 17.69 12.65 -10.56
CA LYS A 142 17.31 11.26 -10.90
C LYS A 142 16.76 10.48 -9.70
N SER A 143 17.14 10.88 -8.48
CA SER A 143 16.61 10.37 -7.22
C SER A 143 15.19 10.88 -6.91
N GLY A 144 14.69 11.86 -7.66
CA GLY A 144 13.45 12.59 -7.37
C GLY A 144 13.62 13.73 -6.37
N ALA A 145 14.81 13.92 -5.80
CA ALA A 145 15.07 15.02 -4.89
C ALA A 145 14.96 16.36 -5.62
N MET A 146 14.08 17.24 -5.12
CA MET A 146 13.93 18.59 -5.62
C MET A 146 15.20 19.39 -5.33
N VAL A 147 15.64 20.14 -6.32
CA VAL A 147 16.74 21.07 -6.18
C VAL A 147 16.20 22.44 -5.78
N ALA A 148 16.69 22.97 -4.67
CA ALA A 148 16.48 24.36 -4.24
C ALA A 148 17.82 25.10 -4.20
N ASP A 149 17.81 26.41 -4.51
CA ASP A 149 18.89 27.34 -4.22
C ASP A 149 20.27 27.03 -4.85
N ARG A 150 20.29 26.36 -6.01
CA ARG A 150 21.50 26.22 -6.84
C ARG A 150 21.17 26.30 -8.33
N ALA A 151 22.19 26.62 -9.13
CA ALA A 151 22.09 26.64 -10.58
C ALA A 151 21.72 25.25 -11.12
N VAL A 152 20.65 25.16 -11.91
CA VAL A 152 20.20 23.91 -12.56
C VAL A 152 20.29 24.06 -14.07
N PRO A 153 20.55 22.97 -14.84
CA PRO A 153 20.52 23.04 -16.29
C PRO A 153 19.16 23.58 -16.73
N ALA A 154 19.12 24.53 -17.66
CA ALA A 154 17.91 25.07 -18.25
C ALA A 154 17.17 23.96 -19.01
N SER A 155 15.88 24.17 -19.28
CA SER A 155 15.06 23.19 -19.99
C SER A 155 15.55 22.89 -21.41
N ASP A 156 16.33 23.81 -22.00
CA ASP A 156 16.99 23.67 -23.30
C ASP A 156 18.35 22.94 -23.24
N GLY A 157 18.86 22.64 -22.05
CA GLY A 157 20.11 21.90 -21.84
C GLY A 157 21.40 22.70 -22.09
N GLU A 158 21.31 23.98 -22.50
CA GLU A 158 22.48 24.77 -22.92
C GLU A 158 22.86 25.87 -21.92
N LYS A 159 21.97 26.23 -20.99
CA LYS A 159 22.20 27.30 -20.00
C LYS A 159 21.95 26.80 -18.58
N PHE A 160 22.37 27.54 -17.56
CA PHE A 160 21.98 27.26 -16.17
C PHE A 160 21.02 28.34 -15.67
N MET A 161 19.91 27.94 -15.04
CA MET A 161 18.96 28.85 -14.40
C MET A 161 19.19 28.85 -12.89
N SER A 162 19.30 30.04 -12.29
CA SER A 162 19.12 30.21 -10.84
C SER A 162 17.64 30.03 -10.52
N LEU A 163 17.29 29.02 -9.74
CA LEU A 163 15.91 28.82 -9.28
C LEU A 163 15.48 29.97 -8.36
N VAL A 164 14.23 30.40 -8.54
CA VAL A 164 13.54 31.36 -7.65
C VAL A 164 13.38 30.71 -6.29
N ARG A 165 13.82 31.39 -5.22
CA ARG A 165 13.53 31.00 -3.83
C ARG A 165 12.03 30.79 -3.68
N MET A 166 11.59 29.58 -3.38
CA MET A 166 10.22 29.39 -2.88
C MET A 166 10.25 29.53 -1.36
N ALA A 167 9.70 30.63 -0.88
CA ALA A 167 9.06 30.64 0.43
C ALA A 167 7.85 29.70 0.33
N ILE A 168 7.86 28.63 1.12
CA ILE A 168 6.72 27.74 1.36
C ILE A 168 6.12 28.16 2.69
#